data_AF-A0A8K1C216-F1
#
_entry.id   AF-A0A8K1C216-F1
#
_cell.length_a   1.000
_cell.length_b   1.000
_cell.length_c   1.000
_cell.angle_alpha   90.00
_cell.angle_beta   90.00
_cell.angle_gamma   90.00
#
_symmetry.space_group_name_H-M   'P 1'
#
loop_
_entity.id
_entity.type
_entity.pdbx_description
1 polymer ?
#
loop_
_entity_poly.entity_id
_entity_poly.type
_entity_poly.pdbx_seq_one_letter_code
_entity_poly.pdbx_strand_id
1 'polypeptide(L)'
;MPWTSATPTCKLTIHCPIRLLHANLRSSGARLVSLASANSLPINGWYSCSYSNYVATGSVPGINSTEELLFECAEVKVPLCHEGICGSGTKIDVFVKRIAAHEDVGAGKSLWVLQGGPGMSSVDQTTMEQLYNQLNGTANLYTMDHRGTGRSYLLKCDAAGAFTTGSPGGSSVNITEAARCGKDILFQIENQTAAFSVTSAAKDVVLLSSELNKDEEVFVYGASYGTYLTERMMHLAPPHVTGYVLDGVISEKLSSFAHFGSNREDPGRYFAGLCDDDAICREKYGSDVPKDQKMYDVWLDTYKKLDAAKVGENACADLLRGEWEKVLPSEMLRDVFAKEVSIGDPSGRTLIPAFLQMLRRCDATDVTVVATLMALSGAPSYFDKSIDRSTERTKIADNLNGPSGFLMFAIKNSELWSDPSPTFEDEKALVEHGIFRGNMKEEYTWHCLLTGNRDDPSCAALTYSGATEVPPVDYSSVELIDFTYKPDQYHRQYAKVPEGASVMVINGKLDFQTVHSWGKDQYENMEGSKKLLDEFDFGPHCVGITASTPDDTTNCGIRIIASYVAAGGDTEKTDISCLSKVPKINFDVDELVNNIKNATTANITTVGQS
;
A
#
# COMPACT_ATOMS: atom_id res chain seq x y z
N MET A 1 72.16 -24.52 22.31
CA MET A 1 71.91 -23.93 23.64
C MET A 1 70.61 -24.52 24.16
N PRO A 2 70.63 -25.23 25.29
CA PRO A 2 69.69 -26.31 25.63
C PRO A 2 68.66 -25.82 26.68
N TRP A 3 67.59 -26.53 27.06
CA TRP A 3 67.52 -27.76 27.87
C TRP A 3 66.04 -28.22 27.86
N THR A 4 65.68 -29.41 27.33
CA THR A 4 65.42 -30.68 28.06
C THR A 4 64.24 -30.59 29.05
N SER A 5 63.35 -31.57 29.27
CA SER A 5 63.20 -32.96 28.85
C SER A 5 61.98 -33.56 29.58
N ALA A 6 61.42 -34.63 29.00
CA ALA A 6 60.95 -35.83 29.72
C ALA A 6 59.66 -35.76 30.58
N THR A 7 58.60 -36.37 30.05
CA THR A 7 57.71 -37.33 30.75
C THR A 7 58.53 -38.46 31.43
N PRO A 8 58.04 -39.30 32.37
CA PRO A 8 56.63 -39.71 32.61
C PRO A 8 56.27 -40.03 34.09
N THR A 9 55.12 -40.68 34.28
CA THR A 9 54.74 -41.68 35.31
C THR A 9 53.80 -41.29 36.45
N CYS A 10 52.63 -41.94 36.43
CA CYS A 10 51.74 -42.20 37.54
C CYS A 10 52.44 -42.96 38.67
N LYS A 11 52.13 -42.62 39.93
CA LYS A 11 52.28 -43.52 41.08
C LYS A 11 51.24 -43.24 42.18
N LEU A 12 50.69 -44.36 42.64
CA LEU A 12 50.29 -44.72 44.00
C LEU A 12 48.94 -44.26 44.60
N THR A 13 48.09 -45.28 44.72
CA THR A 13 47.11 -45.63 45.75
C THR A 13 47.62 -45.49 47.21
N ILE A 14 46.73 -45.17 48.17
CA ILE A 14 46.39 -45.95 49.40
C ILE A 14 45.52 -45.12 50.41
N HIS A 15 44.45 -45.78 50.90
CA HIS A 15 43.59 -45.66 52.11
C HIS A 15 43.53 -44.38 52.98
N CYS A 16 42.34 -43.75 53.16
CA CYS A 16 41.31 -43.89 54.26
C CYS A 16 41.74 -43.32 55.64
N PRO A 17 40.88 -42.91 56.62
CA PRO A 17 39.46 -42.46 56.65
C PRO A 17 39.18 -41.25 57.63
N ILE A 18 37.90 -40.82 57.71
CA ILE A 18 37.18 -40.21 58.88
C ILE A 18 37.73 -38.92 59.55
N ARG A 19 36.95 -37.81 59.57
CA ARG A 19 36.09 -37.37 60.72
C ARG A 19 35.41 -36.01 60.51
N LEU A 20 34.18 -35.97 61.02
CA LEU A 20 33.25 -34.84 61.19
C LEU A 20 33.85 -33.55 61.77
N LEU A 21 33.35 -32.41 61.31
CA LEU A 21 33.17 -31.20 62.11
C LEU A 21 31.85 -30.50 61.73
N HIS A 22 31.17 -30.06 62.78
CA HIS A 22 29.79 -29.58 62.85
C HIS A 22 29.53 -28.18 62.26
N ALA A 23 28.25 -27.94 61.97
CA ALA A 23 27.52 -26.66 62.09
C ALA A 23 27.86 -25.58 61.04
N ASN A 24 26.95 -24.79 60.45
CA ASN A 24 25.55 -24.46 60.72
C ASN A 24 24.86 -24.13 59.39
N LEU A 25 23.61 -24.56 59.24
CA LEU A 25 22.71 -24.02 58.21
C LEU A 25 22.47 -22.52 58.47
N ARG A 26 22.69 -21.69 57.44
CA ARG A 26 21.90 -20.48 57.22
C ARG A 26 21.41 -20.50 55.78
N SER A 27 20.10 -20.68 55.66
CA SER A 27 19.31 -20.47 54.45
C SER A 27 19.40 -19.01 54.04
N SER A 28 20.18 -18.71 53.01
CA SER A 28 20.05 -17.45 52.28
C SER A 28 18.93 -17.64 51.27
N GLY A 29 17.74 -17.16 51.65
CA GLY A 29 16.61 -17.06 50.73
C GLY A 29 17.02 -16.25 49.51
N ALA A 30 16.90 -16.87 48.34
CA ALA A 30 16.91 -16.14 47.10
C ALA A 30 15.75 -15.15 47.16
N ARG A 31 16.08 -13.86 47.34
CA ARG A 31 15.15 -12.79 47.03
C ARG A 31 14.87 -12.90 45.54
N LEU A 32 13.71 -13.44 45.19
CA LEU A 32 13.00 -13.06 43.98
C LEU A 32 13.03 -11.53 43.95
N VAL A 33 13.83 -10.98 43.05
CA VAL A 33 13.70 -9.59 42.65
C VAL A 33 12.34 -9.54 41.94
N SER A 34 11.33 -9.16 42.71
CA SER A 34 10.07 -8.68 42.16
C SER A 34 10.42 -7.51 41.25
N LEU A 35 10.31 -7.73 39.94
CA LEU A 35 10.18 -6.67 38.96
C LEU A 35 8.81 -6.00 39.18
N ALA A 36 8.71 -5.15 40.20
CA ALA A 36 7.79 -4.02 40.15
C ALA A 36 8.42 -3.02 39.15
N SER A 37 7.77 -2.57 38.09
CA SER A 37 6.39 -2.08 38.03
C SER A 37 5.90 -2.21 36.59
N ALA A 38 4.61 -2.50 36.41
CA ALA A 38 3.92 -2.19 35.15
C ALA A 38 4.08 -0.68 34.90
N ASN A 39 5.00 -0.30 34.02
CA ASN A 39 4.97 1.06 33.48
C ASN A 39 3.76 1.10 32.57
N SER A 40 2.65 1.60 33.09
CA SER A 40 1.45 1.86 32.30
C SER A 40 1.87 2.64 31.05
N LEU A 41 1.44 2.17 29.89
CA LEU A 41 1.65 2.83 28.61
C LEU A 41 1.38 4.34 28.77
N PRO A 42 2.35 5.22 28.45
CA PRO A 42 2.20 6.67 28.64
C PRO A 42 1.25 7.25 27.58
N ILE A 43 -0.05 7.10 27.84
CA ILE A 43 -1.16 7.60 27.03
C ILE A 43 -1.65 8.94 27.60
N ASN A 44 -1.90 9.91 26.72
CA ASN A 44 -2.34 11.25 27.14
C ASN A 44 -3.83 11.33 27.52
N GLY A 45 -4.57 10.23 27.40
CA GLY A 45 -6.02 10.13 27.62
C GLY A 45 -6.77 9.77 26.35
N TRP A 46 -7.97 9.22 26.48
CA TRP A 46 -8.90 9.01 25.37
C TRP A 46 -9.83 10.22 25.26
N TYR A 47 -9.89 10.80 24.07
CA TYR A 47 -10.70 11.99 23.78
C TYR A 47 -11.65 11.70 22.63
N SER A 48 -12.94 12.00 22.80
CA SER A 48 -13.91 11.96 21.70
C SER A 48 -13.42 12.82 20.53
N CYS A 49 -13.41 12.25 19.32
CA CYS A 49 -12.86 12.90 18.14
C CYS A 49 -13.66 12.57 16.87
N SER A 50 -13.62 13.47 15.88
CA SER A 50 -14.32 13.30 14.60
C SER A 50 -13.59 12.33 13.66
N TYR A 51 -14.16 12.11 12.48
CA TYR A 51 -13.35 11.60 11.37
C TYR A 51 -12.19 12.56 11.07
N SER A 52 -11.04 11.98 10.75
CA SER A 52 -9.78 12.61 10.35
C SER A 52 -9.98 13.45 9.08
N ASN A 53 -10.77 12.97 8.13
CA ASN A 53 -10.99 13.64 6.84
C ASN A 53 -11.87 14.90 6.94
N TYR A 54 -12.70 15.03 7.99
CA TYR A 54 -13.55 16.21 8.19
C TYR A 54 -12.79 17.45 8.66
N VAL A 55 -11.55 17.29 9.16
CA VAL A 55 -10.71 18.43 9.58
C VAL A 55 -10.21 19.23 8.36
N ALA A 56 -10.22 18.65 7.15
CA ALA A 56 -9.64 19.27 5.95
C ALA A 56 -10.58 20.21 5.17
N THR A 57 -11.91 20.12 5.32
CA THR A 57 -12.84 20.80 4.39
C THR A 57 -13.57 22.03 4.94
N GLY A 58 -13.52 22.31 6.24
CA GLY A 58 -14.23 23.45 6.84
C GLY A 58 -15.75 23.30 6.78
N SER A 59 -16.37 23.20 7.97
CA SER A 59 -17.83 23.24 8.20
C SER A 59 -18.68 22.19 7.47
N VAL A 60 -19.20 21.21 8.22
CA VAL A 60 -20.23 20.27 7.73
C VAL A 60 -21.63 20.88 7.98
N PRO A 61 -22.49 21.06 6.95
CA PRO A 61 -23.89 21.36 7.15
C PRO A 61 -24.61 20.12 7.70
N GLY A 62 -25.23 20.21 8.88
CA GLY A 62 -26.17 19.21 9.40
C GLY A 62 -25.74 18.40 10.62
N ILE A 63 -24.53 18.61 11.16
CA ILE A 63 -24.17 18.00 12.46
C ILE A 63 -24.81 18.83 13.58
N ASN A 64 -25.85 18.28 14.21
CA ASN A 64 -26.38 18.80 15.46
C ASN A 64 -25.33 18.57 16.56
N SER A 65 -25.09 19.57 17.42
CA SER A 65 -24.09 19.57 18.48
C SER A 65 -24.35 18.60 19.65
N THR A 66 -25.15 17.55 19.42
CA THR A 66 -25.63 16.61 20.43
C THR A 66 -25.40 15.14 20.05
N GLU A 67 -24.83 14.83 18.88
CA GLU A 67 -24.43 13.46 18.55
C GLU A 67 -23.09 13.12 19.20
N GLU A 68 -23.06 11.97 19.88
CA GLU A 68 -21.86 11.39 20.46
C GLU A 68 -20.88 11.03 19.33
N LEU A 69 -19.63 11.49 19.43
CA LEU A 69 -18.63 11.20 18.42
C LEU A 69 -18.24 9.72 18.52
N LEU A 70 -18.37 8.99 17.41
CA LEU A 70 -18.11 7.55 17.33
C LEU A 70 -16.66 7.15 17.73
N PHE A 71 -15.69 8.03 17.51
CA PHE A 71 -14.28 7.73 17.73
C PHE A 71 -13.73 8.34 19.01
N GLU A 72 -12.75 7.65 19.58
CA GLU A 72 -11.84 8.20 20.59
C GLU A 72 -10.40 8.20 20.07
N CYS A 73 -9.65 9.24 20.41
CA CYS A 73 -8.29 9.47 19.98
C CYS A 73 -7.35 9.60 21.18
N ALA A 74 -6.11 9.17 21.00
CA ALA A 74 -5.05 9.33 22.00
C ALA A 74 -3.68 9.50 21.33
N GLU A 75 -2.74 10.06 22.08
CA GLU A 75 -1.32 10.01 21.77
C GLU A 75 -0.60 9.14 22.81
N VAL A 76 0.34 8.34 22.32
CA VAL A 76 1.12 7.41 23.13
C VAL A 76 2.61 7.67 22.89
N LYS A 77 3.39 7.78 23.98
CA LYS A 77 4.85 7.87 23.90
C LYS A 77 5.48 6.48 23.74
N VAL A 78 6.13 6.24 22.60
CA VAL A 78 6.90 5.02 22.30
C VAL A 78 8.39 5.35 22.13
N PRO A 79 9.31 4.39 22.34
CA PRO A 79 10.72 4.65 22.06
C PRO A 79 10.94 4.92 20.57
N LEU A 80 11.83 5.86 20.24
CA LEU A 80 12.31 6.03 18.86
C LEU A 80 12.95 4.72 18.39
N CYS A 81 13.88 4.20 19.19
CA CYS A 81 14.54 2.92 18.96
C CYS A 81 13.97 1.83 19.87
N HIS A 82 13.25 0.88 19.29
CA HIS A 82 12.92 -0.36 19.99
C HIS A 82 14.17 -1.18 20.30
N GLU A 83 14.11 -1.96 21.38
CA GLU A 83 15.20 -2.85 21.78
C GLU A 83 15.63 -3.76 20.62
N GLY A 84 16.94 -3.84 20.38
CA GLY A 84 17.52 -4.67 19.33
C GLY A 84 17.40 -4.12 17.90
N ILE A 85 16.82 -2.92 17.70
CA ILE A 85 16.71 -2.31 16.37
C ILE A 85 17.76 -1.20 16.14
N CYS A 86 17.83 -0.23 17.05
CA CYS A 86 18.78 0.88 16.97
C CYS A 86 19.11 1.47 18.35
N GLY A 87 19.96 2.51 18.41
CA GLY A 87 20.46 3.08 19.66
C GLY A 87 20.07 4.54 19.86
N SER A 88 18.93 4.78 20.53
CA SER A 88 18.54 6.11 21.02
C SER A 88 17.66 6.01 22.26
N GLY A 89 17.82 6.95 23.20
CA GLY A 89 16.94 7.09 24.38
C GLY A 89 15.73 7.99 24.15
N THR A 90 15.64 8.59 22.95
CA THR A 90 14.56 9.51 22.57
C THR A 90 13.24 8.74 22.45
N LYS A 91 12.14 9.43 22.77
CA LYS A 91 10.77 8.93 22.58
C LYS A 91 10.07 9.77 21.53
N ILE A 92 9.18 9.13 20.79
CA ILE A 92 8.30 9.77 19.81
C ILE A 92 6.84 9.59 20.23
N ASP A 93 6.00 10.50 19.78
CA ASP A 93 4.55 10.41 19.96
C ASP A 93 3.95 9.67 18.76
N VAL A 94 3.10 8.68 19.04
CA VAL A 94 2.27 8.00 18.04
C VAL A 94 0.79 8.21 18.32
N PHE A 95 0.02 8.42 17.27
CA PHE A 95 -1.41 8.63 17.30
C PHE A 95 -2.16 7.31 17.19
N VAL A 96 -3.12 7.09 18.09
CA VAL A 96 -4.01 5.93 18.11
C VAL A 96 -5.45 6.42 18.10
N LYS A 97 -6.30 5.73 17.35
CA LYS A 97 -7.73 5.98 17.29
C LYS A 97 -8.49 4.68 17.50
N ARG A 98 -9.64 4.76 18.18
CA ARG A 98 -10.54 3.61 18.37
C ARG A 98 -12.01 3.93 18.19
N ILE A 99 -12.80 2.90 17.93
CA ILE A 99 -14.23 2.81 18.22
C ILE A 99 -14.36 1.82 19.37
N ALA A 100 -14.92 2.25 20.50
CA ALA A 100 -15.15 1.36 21.63
C ALA A 100 -16.37 0.46 21.37
N ALA A 101 -16.31 -0.78 21.85
CA ALA A 101 -17.48 -1.66 21.89
C ALA A 101 -18.59 -1.04 22.75
N HIS A 102 -19.83 -1.45 22.52
CA HIS A 102 -20.96 -1.00 23.33
C HIS A 102 -20.75 -1.30 24.82
N GLU A 103 -20.99 -0.29 25.67
CA GLU A 103 -20.74 -0.36 27.12
C GLU A 103 -21.51 -1.49 27.82
N ASP A 104 -22.70 -1.83 27.33
CA ASP A 104 -23.58 -2.86 27.89
C ASP A 104 -23.15 -4.30 27.55
N VAL A 105 -22.34 -4.47 26.50
CA VAL A 105 -21.80 -5.77 26.09
C VAL A 105 -20.38 -5.99 26.65
N GLY A 106 -19.57 -4.94 26.71
CA GLY A 106 -18.13 -5.04 26.95
C GLY A 106 -17.40 -5.72 25.78
N ALA A 107 -16.13 -5.39 25.56
CA ALA A 107 -15.36 -5.99 24.47
C ALA A 107 -14.72 -7.32 24.93
N GLY A 108 -15.10 -8.43 24.28
CA GLY A 108 -14.32 -9.67 24.32
C GLY A 108 -13.28 -9.76 23.20
N LYS A 109 -13.35 -8.85 22.22
CA LYS A 109 -12.54 -8.87 21.00
C LYS A 109 -12.07 -7.46 20.63
N SER A 110 -10.89 -7.39 20.04
CA SER A 110 -10.32 -6.17 19.46
C SER A 110 -9.82 -6.42 18.05
N LEU A 111 -10.06 -5.48 17.14
CA LEU A 111 -9.57 -5.53 15.76
C LEU A 111 -8.72 -4.30 15.43
N TRP A 112 -7.44 -4.52 15.15
CA TRP A 112 -6.52 -3.50 14.67
C TRP A 112 -6.59 -3.42 13.14
N VAL A 113 -6.99 -2.26 12.61
CA VAL A 113 -7.12 -1.99 11.18
C VAL A 113 -5.92 -1.17 10.73
N LEU A 114 -5.01 -1.81 9.99
CA LEU A 114 -3.74 -1.24 9.53
C LEU A 114 -3.85 -0.86 8.05
N GLN A 115 -3.75 0.43 7.78
CA GLN A 115 -3.82 0.96 6.42
C GLN A 115 -2.51 0.69 5.64
N GLY A 116 -2.66 0.62 4.32
CA GLY A 116 -1.57 0.50 3.36
C GLY A 116 -0.80 1.79 3.05
N GLY A 117 -0.22 1.86 1.86
CA GLY A 117 0.79 2.86 1.49
C GLY A 117 2.00 2.17 0.86
N PRO A 118 3.17 2.10 1.51
CA PRO A 118 3.55 2.65 2.82
C PRO A 118 3.51 4.18 2.85
N GLY A 119 3.63 4.77 4.04
CA GLY A 119 3.70 6.24 4.19
C GLY A 119 2.34 6.94 4.31
N MET A 120 1.21 6.25 4.10
CA MET A 120 -0.11 6.83 4.38
C MET A 120 -0.40 6.79 5.88
N SER A 121 -1.08 7.82 6.38
CA SER A 121 -1.63 7.83 7.73
C SER A 121 -2.95 7.06 7.79
N SER A 122 -3.47 6.78 8.98
CA SER A 122 -4.73 6.05 9.18
C SER A 122 -5.93 6.99 9.13
N VAL A 123 -6.16 7.52 7.94
CA VAL A 123 -7.25 8.45 7.62
C VAL A 123 -8.49 7.76 7.09
N ASP A 124 -8.35 6.57 6.49
CA ASP A 124 -9.52 5.79 6.08
C ASP A 124 -10.16 5.09 7.28
N GLN A 125 -11.18 5.73 7.83
CA GLN A 125 -11.94 5.22 8.97
C GLN A 125 -13.29 4.65 8.57
N THR A 126 -13.65 4.72 7.28
CA THR A 126 -14.90 4.14 6.78
C THR A 126 -14.88 2.64 6.93
N THR A 127 -13.74 2.01 6.64
CA THR A 127 -13.46 0.60 6.91
C THR A 127 -13.70 0.22 8.38
N MET A 128 -13.26 1.06 9.34
CA MET A 128 -13.50 0.80 10.76
C MET A 128 -14.99 0.84 11.08
N GLU A 129 -15.71 1.88 10.66
CA GLU A 129 -17.15 1.99 10.90
C GLU A 129 -17.92 0.81 10.28
N GLN A 130 -17.57 0.40 9.06
CA GLN A 130 -18.18 -0.74 8.39
C GLN A 130 -17.96 -2.04 9.19
N LEU A 131 -16.73 -2.32 9.62
CA LEU A 131 -16.42 -3.51 10.43
C LEU A 131 -17.13 -3.46 11.79
N TYR A 132 -17.18 -2.30 12.44
CA TYR A 132 -17.89 -2.11 13.70
C TYR A 132 -19.37 -2.47 13.56
N ASN A 133 -20.00 -1.96 12.50
CA ASN A 133 -21.41 -2.23 12.20
C ASN A 133 -21.64 -3.71 11.84
N GLN A 134 -20.76 -4.34 11.06
CA GLN A 134 -20.88 -5.76 10.72
C GLN A 134 -20.68 -6.67 11.94
N LEU A 135 -19.88 -6.24 12.92
CA LEU A 135 -19.68 -6.90 14.20
C LEU A 135 -20.74 -6.52 15.25
N ASN A 136 -21.78 -5.76 14.88
CA ASN A 136 -22.85 -5.28 15.78
C ASN A 136 -22.30 -4.55 17.03
N GLY A 137 -21.17 -3.86 16.89
CA GLY A 137 -20.55 -3.11 17.97
C GLY A 137 -20.03 -3.93 19.15
N THR A 138 -19.83 -5.25 18.99
CA THR A 138 -19.36 -6.13 20.07
C THR A 138 -17.83 -6.22 20.20
N ALA A 139 -17.09 -5.51 19.34
CA ALA A 139 -15.63 -5.50 19.34
C ALA A 139 -15.13 -4.06 19.37
N ASN A 140 -14.01 -3.84 20.06
CA ASN A 140 -13.28 -2.59 19.90
C ASN A 140 -12.55 -2.60 18.56
N LEU A 141 -12.53 -1.47 17.86
CA LEU A 141 -11.73 -1.33 16.65
C LEU A 141 -10.66 -0.29 16.90
N TYR A 142 -9.43 -0.60 16.53
CA TYR A 142 -8.27 0.26 16.70
C TYR A 142 -7.61 0.55 15.35
N THR A 143 -7.02 1.71 15.23
CA THR A 143 -6.04 2.02 14.19
C THR A 143 -4.98 2.95 14.75
N MET A 144 -3.86 3.08 14.07
CA MET A 144 -2.81 4.04 14.42
C MET A 144 -2.20 4.63 13.17
N ASP A 145 -1.76 5.88 13.25
CA ASP A 145 -0.86 6.39 12.22
C ASP A 145 0.46 5.65 12.38
N HIS A 146 0.96 5.06 11.30
CA HIS A 146 2.26 4.39 11.29
C HIS A 146 3.35 5.40 11.71
N ARG A 147 4.35 4.98 12.50
CA ARG A 147 5.49 5.84 12.83
C ARG A 147 6.08 6.47 11.56
N GLY A 148 6.36 7.76 11.56
CA GLY A 148 6.82 8.47 10.37
C GLY A 148 5.71 9.02 9.47
N THR A 149 4.42 8.83 9.81
CA THR A 149 3.25 9.28 9.01
C THR A 149 2.31 10.13 9.85
N GLY A 150 1.52 10.98 9.18
CA GLY A 150 0.37 11.65 9.79
C GLY A 150 0.71 12.38 11.10
N ARG A 151 0.02 11.98 12.16
CA ARG A 151 0.19 12.49 13.53
C ARG A 151 1.24 11.71 14.32
N SER A 152 1.73 10.58 13.80
CA SER A 152 2.75 9.74 14.42
C SER A 152 4.16 10.10 13.96
N TYR A 153 4.68 11.23 14.44
CA TYR A 153 6.03 11.70 14.14
C TYR A 153 6.32 11.74 12.62
N LEU A 154 5.54 12.52 11.86
CA LEU A 154 5.73 12.63 10.40
C LEU A 154 7.17 13.00 10.04
N LEU A 155 7.77 12.25 9.11
CA LEU A 155 9.12 12.54 8.58
C LEU A 155 9.08 13.76 7.65
N LYS A 156 9.24 14.94 8.24
CA LYS A 156 9.25 16.24 7.56
C LYS A 156 10.58 16.95 7.75
N CYS A 157 10.97 17.75 6.75
CA CYS A 157 12.20 18.54 6.80
C CYS A 157 11.89 20.04 7.02
N ASP A 158 11.58 20.37 8.28
CA ASP A 158 11.19 21.71 8.70
C ASP A 158 12.27 22.76 8.41
N ALA A 159 13.54 22.44 8.64
CA ALA A 159 14.66 23.36 8.40
C ALA A 159 14.98 23.48 6.91
N ALA A 160 14.83 22.41 6.13
CA ALA A 160 15.01 22.45 4.68
C ALA A 160 13.87 23.20 3.96
N GLY A 161 12.70 23.33 4.60
CA GLY A 161 11.56 24.09 4.08
C GLY A 161 10.90 23.48 2.83
N ALA A 162 11.15 22.20 2.53
CA ALA A 162 10.68 21.57 1.30
C ALA A 162 9.15 21.35 1.25
N PHE A 163 8.47 21.37 2.40
CA PHE A 163 7.01 21.26 2.53
C PHE A 163 6.30 22.62 2.58
N THR A 164 6.97 23.70 2.18
CA THR A 164 6.41 25.05 2.20
C THR A 164 6.03 25.50 0.79
N THR A 165 5.00 26.33 0.66
CA THR A 165 4.55 26.85 -0.65
C THR A 165 5.62 27.66 -1.40
N GLY A 166 6.71 28.04 -0.73
CA GLY A 166 7.88 28.70 -1.33
C GLY A 166 8.94 27.73 -1.89
N SER A 167 8.77 26.42 -1.72
CA SER A 167 9.70 25.40 -2.21
C SER A 167 9.46 25.12 -3.71
N PRO A 168 10.48 24.66 -4.46
CA PRO A 168 10.31 24.17 -5.83
C PRO A 168 9.19 23.15 -6.01
N GLY A 169 9.01 22.23 -5.05
CA GLY A 169 7.94 21.21 -5.05
C GLY A 169 6.64 21.63 -4.35
N GLY A 170 6.56 22.88 -3.86
CA GLY A 170 5.42 23.37 -3.07
C GLY A 170 5.21 22.55 -1.80
N SER A 171 4.05 21.90 -1.68
CA SER A 171 3.72 20.99 -0.58
C SER A 171 4.42 19.62 -0.63
N SER A 172 5.19 19.34 -1.69
CA SER A 172 5.88 18.05 -1.89
C SER A 172 7.38 18.27 -2.06
N VAL A 173 8.18 17.24 -1.77
CA VAL A 173 9.63 17.32 -1.92
C VAL A 173 10.01 17.16 -3.40
N ASN A 174 10.60 18.17 -4.02
CA ASN A 174 11.12 18.04 -5.38
C ASN A 174 12.42 17.21 -5.41
N ILE A 175 12.73 16.61 -6.58
CA ILE A 175 13.98 15.88 -6.85
C ILE A 175 15.22 16.64 -6.37
N THR A 176 15.28 17.95 -6.63
CA THR A 176 16.41 18.82 -6.25
C THR A 176 16.51 19.10 -4.75
N GLU A 177 15.46 18.80 -4.00
CA GLU A 177 15.35 19.05 -2.56
C GLU A 177 15.58 17.79 -1.71
N ALA A 178 15.54 16.61 -2.33
CA ALA A 178 15.60 15.33 -1.64
C ALA A 178 16.80 15.22 -0.70
N ALA A 179 18.02 15.53 -1.15
CA ALA A 179 19.20 15.43 -0.29
C ALA A 179 19.18 16.38 0.92
N ARG A 180 18.80 17.65 0.73
CA ARG A 180 18.72 18.61 1.85
C ARG A 180 17.61 18.25 2.84
N CYS A 181 16.49 17.76 2.32
CA CYS A 181 15.37 17.30 3.14
C CYS A 181 15.75 16.04 3.94
N GLY A 182 16.40 15.08 3.30
CA GLY A 182 16.90 13.86 3.94
C GLY A 182 17.91 14.16 5.03
N LYS A 183 18.87 15.07 4.80
CA LYS A 183 19.85 15.50 5.83
C LYS A 183 19.18 16.11 7.08
N ASP A 184 18.15 16.93 6.88
CA ASP A 184 17.37 17.51 7.98
C ASP A 184 16.62 16.42 8.76
N ILE A 185 15.94 15.51 8.07
CA ILE A 185 15.25 14.39 8.72
C ILE A 185 16.25 13.50 9.48
N LEU A 186 17.39 13.15 8.88
CA LEU A 186 18.45 12.38 9.52
C LEU A 186 18.97 13.05 10.80
N PHE A 187 19.10 14.37 10.80
CA PHE A 187 19.44 15.12 12.01
C PHE A 187 18.35 14.96 13.09
N GLN A 188 17.07 15.10 12.74
CA GLN A 188 15.95 14.96 13.67
C GLN A 188 15.82 13.54 14.27
N ILE A 189 16.20 12.51 13.52
CA ILE A 189 16.09 11.10 13.96
C ILE A 189 17.42 10.51 14.46
N GLU A 190 18.42 11.35 14.75
CA GLU A 190 19.74 10.92 15.24
C GLU A 190 20.45 9.92 14.31
N ASN A 191 20.23 10.05 12.99
CA ASN A 191 20.65 9.12 11.93
C ASN A 191 20.10 7.67 12.08
N GLN A 192 19.01 7.47 12.82
CA GLN A 192 18.41 6.15 13.06
C GLN A 192 17.30 5.83 12.06
N THR A 193 17.60 5.67 10.77
CA THR A 193 16.58 5.26 9.77
C THR A 193 15.90 3.93 10.12
N ALA A 194 16.63 3.00 10.77
CA ALA A 194 16.08 1.73 11.26
C ALA A 194 14.97 1.91 12.32
N ALA A 195 14.89 3.07 12.99
CA ALA A 195 13.78 3.44 13.86
C ALA A 195 12.45 3.50 13.10
N PHE A 196 12.47 3.62 11.77
CA PHE A 196 11.30 3.69 10.90
C PHE A 196 11.16 2.46 10.00
N SER A 197 11.84 1.36 10.35
CA SER A 197 11.67 0.06 9.68
C SER A 197 10.29 -0.55 9.91
N VAL A 198 9.91 -1.51 9.05
CA VAL A 198 8.67 -2.27 9.20
C VAL A 198 8.64 -3.02 10.54
N THR A 199 9.78 -3.53 11.01
CA THR A 199 9.89 -4.18 12.33
C THR A 199 9.66 -3.20 13.48
N SER A 200 10.21 -1.98 13.38
CA SER A 200 9.96 -0.92 14.37
C SER A 200 8.47 -0.56 14.46
N ALA A 201 7.79 -0.48 13.32
CA ALA A 201 6.36 -0.23 13.27
C ALA A 201 5.54 -1.41 13.82
N ALA A 202 5.87 -2.65 13.45
CA ALA A 202 5.22 -3.84 13.99
C ALA A 202 5.36 -3.91 15.52
N LYS A 203 6.52 -3.53 16.06
CA LYS A 203 6.73 -3.43 17.52
C LYS A 203 5.88 -2.35 18.20
N ASP A 204 5.50 -1.27 17.52
CA ASP A 204 4.50 -0.34 18.07
C ASP A 204 3.14 -0.99 18.19
N VAL A 205 2.66 -1.65 17.12
CA VAL A 205 1.36 -2.31 17.14
C VAL A 205 1.33 -3.42 18.20
N VAL A 206 2.41 -4.20 18.33
CA VAL A 206 2.56 -5.22 19.39
C VAL A 206 2.52 -4.58 20.77
N LEU A 207 3.29 -3.52 21.02
CA LEU A 207 3.31 -2.81 22.29
C LEU A 207 1.90 -2.28 22.63
N LEU A 208 1.28 -1.55 21.71
CA LEU A 208 -0.04 -0.94 21.92
C LEU A 208 -1.13 -1.99 22.14
N SER A 209 -1.23 -3.00 21.28
CA SER A 209 -2.24 -4.06 21.41
C SER A 209 -2.06 -4.87 22.69
N SER A 210 -0.82 -5.18 23.09
CA SER A 210 -0.54 -5.91 24.34
C SER A 210 -0.91 -5.10 25.58
N GLU A 211 -0.84 -3.77 25.52
CA GLU A 211 -1.13 -2.90 26.67
C GLU A 211 -2.60 -2.50 26.75
N LEU A 212 -3.24 -2.27 25.59
CA LEU A 212 -4.63 -1.80 25.50
C LEU A 212 -5.66 -2.93 25.50
N ASN A 213 -5.27 -4.17 25.15
CA ASN A 213 -6.20 -5.28 24.90
C ASN A 213 -5.84 -6.57 25.67
N LYS A 214 -5.32 -6.44 26.90
CA LYS A 214 -4.75 -7.56 27.71
C LYS A 214 -5.68 -8.75 27.94
N ASP A 215 -6.99 -8.51 27.94
CA ASP A 215 -8.02 -9.49 28.29
C ASP A 215 -8.97 -9.79 27.12
N GLU A 216 -8.56 -9.46 25.89
CA GLU A 216 -9.40 -9.54 24.69
C GLU A 216 -8.76 -10.47 23.64
N GLU A 217 -9.57 -11.13 22.81
CA GLU A 217 -9.06 -11.77 21.59
C GLU A 217 -8.67 -10.68 20.59
N VAL A 218 -7.39 -10.63 20.22
CA VAL A 218 -6.87 -9.58 19.33
C VAL A 218 -6.77 -10.08 17.90
N PHE A 219 -7.33 -9.32 16.98
CA PHE A 219 -7.25 -9.52 15.55
C PHE A 219 -6.51 -8.36 14.88
N VAL A 220 -5.79 -8.64 13.81
CA VAL A 220 -5.09 -7.62 13.01
C VAL A 220 -5.51 -7.77 11.55
N TYR A 221 -6.11 -6.74 10.99
CA TYR A 221 -6.40 -6.60 9.58
C TYR A 221 -5.37 -5.66 8.95
N GLY A 222 -4.73 -6.09 7.87
CA GLY A 222 -3.85 -5.27 7.06
C GLY A 222 -4.37 -5.16 5.63
N ALA A 223 -4.46 -3.92 5.12
CA ALA A 223 -4.77 -3.65 3.72
C ALA A 223 -3.51 -3.24 2.95
N SER A 224 -3.26 -3.81 1.77
CA SER A 224 -2.13 -3.40 0.91
C SER A 224 -0.78 -3.50 1.63
N TYR A 225 0.03 -2.44 1.72
CA TYR A 225 1.23 -2.44 2.58
C TYR A 225 0.97 -2.85 4.05
N GLY A 226 -0.25 -2.62 4.56
CA GLY A 226 -0.68 -3.11 5.86
C GLY A 226 -0.56 -4.63 5.99
N THR A 227 -0.62 -5.40 4.89
CA THR A 227 -0.35 -6.85 4.92
C THR A 227 1.11 -7.12 5.26
N TYR A 228 2.06 -6.41 4.66
CA TYR A 228 3.49 -6.58 4.94
C TYR A 228 3.83 -6.20 6.39
N LEU A 229 3.17 -5.17 6.93
CA LEU A 229 3.26 -4.83 8.37
C LEU A 229 2.66 -5.93 9.26
N THR A 230 1.52 -6.48 8.87
CA THR A 230 0.83 -7.56 9.60
C THR A 230 1.65 -8.86 9.57
N GLU A 231 2.22 -9.22 8.43
CA GLU A 231 3.17 -10.32 8.27
C GLU A 231 4.42 -10.12 9.14
N ARG A 232 4.93 -8.88 9.23
CA ARG A 232 6.02 -8.56 10.17
C ARG A 232 5.61 -8.75 11.63
N MET A 233 4.35 -8.46 12.01
CA MET A 233 3.85 -8.83 13.33
C MET A 233 3.76 -10.34 13.53
N MET A 234 3.38 -11.11 12.50
CA MET A 234 3.36 -12.58 12.57
C MET A 234 4.75 -13.16 12.81
N HIS A 235 5.80 -12.59 12.19
CA HIS A 235 7.20 -12.94 12.50
C HIS A 235 7.58 -12.67 13.96
N LEU A 236 7.04 -11.61 14.57
CA LEU A 236 7.25 -11.32 16.00
C LEU A 236 6.43 -12.24 16.92
N ALA A 237 5.44 -12.96 16.38
CA ALA A 237 4.59 -13.93 17.06
C ALA A 237 4.08 -13.49 18.45
N PRO A 238 3.43 -12.31 18.57
CA PRO A 238 2.87 -11.86 19.83
C PRO A 238 1.82 -12.87 20.35
N PRO A 239 1.98 -13.44 21.55
CA PRO A 239 1.16 -14.55 22.02
C PRO A 239 -0.30 -14.17 22.31
N HIS A 240 -0.63 -12.87 22.38
CA HIS A 240 -1.98 -12.37 22.63
C HIS A 240 -2.81 -12.16 21.35
N VAL A 241 -2.22 -12.33 20.16
CA VAL A 241 -2.95 -12.16 18.90
C VAL A 241 -3.59 -13.48 18.46
N THR A 242 -4.91 -13.45 18.28
CA THR A 242 -5.77 -14.60 17.95
C THR A 242 -5.85 -14.83 16.43
N GLY A 243 -5.85 -13.78 15.62
CA GLY A 243 -5.99 -13.95 14.17
C GLY A 243 -5.51 -12.77 13.33
N TYR A 244 -5.08 -13.08 12.11
CA TYR A 244 -4.58 -12.10 11.15
C TYR A 244 -5.44 -12.12 9.88
N VAL A 245 -5.63 -10.96 9.24
CA VAL A 245 -6.26 -10.83 7.92
C VAL A 245 -5.35 -10.02 7.02
N LEU A 246 -5.02 -10.56 5.86
CA LEU A 246 -4.17 -9.95 4.84
C LEU A 246 -5.02 -9.70 3.59
N ASP A 247 -5.30 -8.45 3.24
CA ASP A 247 -6.17 -8.06 2.12
C ASP A 247 -5.43 -7.22 1.07
N GLY A 248 -5.32 -7.75 -0.16
CA GLY A 248 -4.50 -7.16 -1.23
C GLY A 248 -3.02 -7.28 -0.91
N VAL A 249 -2.47 -8.49 -0.98
CA VAL A 249 -1.24 -8.90 -0.32
C VAL A 249 0.04 -8.51 -1.04
N ILE A 250 1.00 -7.96 -0.30
CA ILE A 250 2.42 -7.88 -0.68
C ILE A 250 3.13 -9.17 -0.25
N SER A 251 3.50 -10.05 -1.20
CA SER A 251 4.29 -11.26 -0.87
C SER A 251 5.68 -10.88 -0.39
N GLU A 252 6.14 -11.51 0.70
CA GLU A 252 7.44 -11.20 1.31
C GLU A 252 8.63 -11.59 0.42
N LYS A 253 8.44 -12.47 -0.56
CA LYS A 253 9.52 -12.89 -1.47
C LYS A 253 9.31 -12.50 -2.92
N LEU A 254 8.09 -12.64 -3.42
CA LEU A 254 7.78 -12.47 -4.84
C LEU A 254 7.58 -11.01 -5.23
N SER A 255 7.15 -10.15 -4.30
CA SER A 255 6.90 -8.74 -4.59
C SER A 255 8.19 -7.94 -4.80
N SER A 256 8.11 -6.92 -5.66
CA SER A 256 9.16 -5.91 -5.84
C SER A 256 8.57 -4.65 -6.48
N PHE A 257 8.87 -3.49 -5.90
CA PHE A 257 8.50 -2.19 -6.45
C PHE A 257 9.36 -1.77 -7.65
N ALA A 258 10.48 -2.45 -7.88
CA ALA A 258 11.25 -2.27 -9.11
C ALA A 258 10.45 -2.73 -10.35
N HIS A 259 9.44 -3.59 -10.17
CA HIS A 259 8.53 -4.03 -11.24
C HIS A 259 7.13 -3.44 -11.10
N PHE A 260 6.94 -2.41 -10.27
CA PHE A 260 5.60 -1.86 -10.01
C PHE A 260 4.89 -1.35 -11.28
N GLY A 261 5.68 -0.89 -12.27
CA GLY A 261 5.19 -0.48 -13.58
C GLY A 261 4.62 -1.64 -14.38
N SER A 262 5.39 -2.73 -14.49
CA SER A 262 5.10 -3.89 -15.34
C SER A 262 4.22 -4.95 -14.69
N ASN A 263 4.09 -4.96 -13.35
CA ASN A 263 3.24 -5.86 -12.56
C ASN A 263 1.72 -5.64 -12.79
N ARG A 264 1.31 -5.16 -13.96
CA ARG A 264 -0.08 -4.96 -14.40
C ARG A 264 -0.47 -5.91 -15.53
N GLU A 265 0.53 -6.62 -16.07
CA GLU A 265 0.37 -7.56 -17.18
C GLU A 265 -0.57 -8.71 -16.81
N ASP A 266 -0.33 -9.39 -15.68
CA ASP A 266 -1.14 -10.53 -15.23
C ASP A 266 -2.63 -10.18 -15.01
N PRO A 267 -2.99 -9.19 -14.17
CA PRO A 267 -4.39 -8.78 -14.03
C PRO A 267 -4.96 -8.20 -15.33
N GLY A 268 -4.14 -7.56 -16.17
CA GLY A 268 -4.56 -7.08 -17.49
C GLY A 268 -4.94 -8.20 -18.46
N ARG A 269 -4.15 -9.29 -18.49
CA ARG A 269 -4.45 -10.49 -19.27
C ARG A 269 -5.67 -11.22 -18.74
N TYR A 270 -5.79 -11.35 -17.43
CA TYR A 270 -6.96 -11.92 -16.80
C TYR A 270 -8.23 -11.11 -17.14
N PHE A 271 -8.16 -9.79 -17.05
CA PHE A 271 -9.25 -8.88 -17.43
C PHE A 271 -9.66 -9.03 -18.90
N ALA A 272 -8.70 -9.09 -19.82
CA ALA A 272 -8.99 -9.37 -21.23
C ALA A 272 -9.63 -10.75 -21.43
N GLY A 273 -9.21 -11.76 -20.66
CA GLY A 273 -9.82 -13.08 -20.65
C GLY A 273 -11.29 -13.06 -20.22
N LEU A 274 -11.67 -12.20 -19.28
CA LEU A 274 -13.10 -12.01 -18.94
C LEU A 274 -13.90 -11.47 -20.13
N CYS A 275 -13.32 -10.58 -20.93
CA CYS A 275 -13.94 -10.13 -22.18
C CYS A 275 -13.95 -11.22 -23.26
N ASP A 276 -12.95 -12.12 -23.28
CA ASP A 276 -12.95 -13.26 -24.22
C ASP A 276 -14.15 -14.19 -23.98
N ASP A 277 -14.51 -14.40 -22.71
CA ASP A 277 -15.57 -15.30 -22.25
C ASP A 277 -16.96 -14.65 -22.20
N ASP A 278 -17.05 -13.33 -22.39
CA ASP A 278 -18.30 -12.57 -22.39
C ASP A 278 -18.81 -12.30 -23.82
N ALA A 279 -20.04 -12.77 -24.10
CA ALA A 279 -20.62 -12.67 -25.44
C ALA A 279 -20.86 -11.21 -25.88
N ILE A 280 -21.28 -10.33 -24.97
CA ILE A 280 -21.55 -8.93 -25.26
C ILE A 280 -20.24 -8.21 -25.58
N CYS A 281 -19.20 -8.43 -24.77
CA CYS A 281 -17.88 -7.87 -25.00
C CYS A 281 -17.32 -8.32 -26.36
N ARG A 282 -17.35 -9.63 -26.64
CA ARG A 282 -16.86 -10.17 -27.93
C ARG A 282 -17.63 -9.63 -29.13
N GLU A 283 -18.95 -9.56 -29.07
CA GLU A 283 -19.77 -9.11 -30.20
C GLU A 283 -19.45 -7.67 -30.59
N LYS A 284 -19.14 -6.79 -29.62
CA LYS A 284 -18.76 -5.39 -29.88
C LYS A 284 -17.51 -5.24 -30.75
N TYR A 285 -16.60 -6.22 -30.76
CA TYR A 285 -15.39 -6.20 -31.58
C TYR A 285 -15.62 -6.63 -33.04
N GLY A 286 -16.82 -7.12 -33.35
CA GLY A 286 -17.28 -7.46 -34.70
C GLY A 286 -16.63 -8.71 -35.31
N SER A 287 -17.03 -9.05 -36.54
CA SER A 287 -16.53 -10.21 -37.27
C SER A 287 -15.06 -10.11 -37.71
N ASP A 288 -14.49 -8.91 -37.67
CA ASP A 288 -13.11 -8.63 -38.08
C ASP A 288 -12.07 -9.12 -37.07
N VAL A 289 -12.52 -9.50 -35.87
CA VAL A 289 -11.71 -10.20 -34.89
C VAL A 289 -12.05 -11.68 -34.92
N PRO A 290 -11.10 -12.56 -35.32
CA PRO A 290 -11.29 -13.99 -35.25
C PRO A 290 -11.65 -14.46 -33.83
N LYS A 291 -12.58 -15.41 -33.72
CA LYS A 291 -13.07 -15.92 -32.41
C LYS A 291 -11.98 -16.55 -31.55
N ASP A 292 -10.93 -17.06 -32.17
CA ASP A 292 -9.76 -17.66 -31.53
C ASP A 292 -8.69 -16.63 -31.14
N GLN A 293 -8.75 -15.40 -31.67
CA GLN A 293 -7.84 -14.33 -31.28
C GLN A 293 -8.18 -13.85 -29.86
N LYS A 294 -7.16 -13.77 -29.00
CA LYS A 294 -7.30 -13.31 -27.61
C LYS A 294 -7.48 -11.80 -27.56
N MET A 295 -8.41 -11.33 -26.74
CA MET A 295 -8.71 -9.89 -26.59
C MET A 295 -7.50 -9.07 -26.20
N TYR A 296 -6.61 -9.61 -25.37
CA TYR A 296 -5.37 -8.91 -25.00
C TYR A 296 -4.51 -8.57 -26.23
N ASP A 297 -4.37 -9.51 -27.17
CA ASP A 297 -3.60 -9.29 -28.39
C ASP A 297 -4.30 -8.30 -29.34
N VAL A 298 -5.64 -8.31 -29.38
CA VAL A 298 -6.43 -7.34 -30.14
C VAL A 298 -6.23 -5.92 -29.60
N TRP A 299 -6.16 -5.77 -28.28
CA TRP A 299 -5.88 -4.50 -27.62
C TRP A 299 -4.46 -4.02 -27.94
N LEU A 300 -3.47 -4.92 -27.91
CA LEU A 300 -2.08 -4.58 -28.27
C LEU A 300 -1.94 -4.18 -29.74
N ASP A 301 -2.63 -4.87 -30.64
CA ASP A 301 -2.65 -4.52 -32.06
C ASP A 301 -3.33 -3.17 -32.32
N THR A 302 -4.26 -2.76 -31.44
CA THR A 302 -4.84 -1.42 -31.47
C THR A 302 -3.79 -0.36 -31.15
N TYR A 303 -3.00 -0.56 -30.09
CA TYR A 303 -1.89 0.34 -29.75
C TYR A 303 -0.89 0.46 -30.91
N LYS A 304 -0.44 -0.67 -31.47
CA LYS A 304 0.52 -0.69 -32.59
C LYS A 304 -0.01 0.09 -33.81
N LYS A 305 -1.30 -0.07 -34.15
CA LYS A 305 -1.92 0.65 -35.27
C LYS A 305 -1.98 2.15 -35.04
N LEU A 306 -2.34 2.58 -33.83
CA LEU A 306 -2.38 4.00 -33.48
C LEU A 306 -0.98 4.62 -33.52
N ASP A 307 0.01 3.93 -32.94
CA ASP A 307 1.40 4.40 -32.90
C ASP A 307 2.02 4.51 -34.31
N ALA A 308 1.65 3.60 -35.23
CA ALA A 308 2.16 3.60 -36.60
C ALA A 308 1.51 4.65 -37.53
N ALA A 309 0.32 5.17 -37.19
CA ALA A 309 -0.38 6.16 -38.00
C ALA A 309 0.41 7.47 -38.04
N LYS A 310 0.58 8.12 -39.19
CA LYS A 310 1.21 9.46 -39.22
C LYS A 310 0.21 10.54 -38.80
N VAL A 311 0.73 11.73 -38.49
CA VAL A 311 -0.11 12.90 -38.22
C VAL A 311 -1.05 13.15 -39.39
N GLY A 312 -2.36 13.23 -39.11
CA GLY A 312 -3.42 13.42 -40.09
C GLY A 312 -3.97 12.14 -40.74
N GLU A 313 -3.38 10.96 -40.48
CA GLU A 313 -3.85 9.69 -41.06
C GLU A 313 -4.94 9.01 -40.22
N ASN A 314 -5.00 9.25 -38.91
CA ASN A 314 -5.98 8.66 -38.00
C ASN A 314 -6.37 9.67 -36.92
N ALA A 315 -7.65 10.07 -36.90
CA ALA A 315 -8.13 11.12 -36.01
C ALA A 315 -8.03 10.77 -34.51
N CYS A 316 -8.11 9.49 -34.13
CA CYS A 316 -7.94 9.04 -32.75
C CYS A 316 -6.48 9.05 -32.34
N ALA A 317 -5.57 8.65 -33.24
CA ALA A 317 -4.14 8.77 -33.00
C ALA A 317 -3.73 10.24 -32.84
N ASP A 318 -4.28 11.13 -33.68
CA ASP A 318 -4.02 12.58 -33.57
C ASP A 318 -4.60 13.18 -32.29
N LEU A 319 -5.81 12.77 -31.89
CA LEU A 319 -6.41 13.13 -30.61
C LEU A 319 -5.51 12.73 -29.44
N LEU A 320 -4.99 11.50 -29.44
CA LEU A 320 -4.15 10.97 -28.36
C LEU A 320 -2.77 11.65 -28.29
N ARG A 321 -2.19 12.04 -29.44
CA ARG A 321 -0.96 12.85 -29.47
C ARG A 321 -1.17 14.26 -28.93
N GLY A 322 -2.36 14.82 -29.17
CA GLY A 322 -2.64 16.23 -28.88
C GLY A 322 -1.60 17.15 -29.54
N GLU A 323 -1.06 18.10 -28.78
CA GLU A 323 -0.02 19.03 -29.26
C GLU A 323 1.41 18.44 -29.25
N TRP A 324 1.57 17.16 -28.90
CA TRP A 324 2.86 16.53 -28.65
C TRP A 324 3.16 15.45 -29.70
N GLU A 325 3.63 15.87 -30.87
CA GLU A 325 3.93 14.98 -32.01
C GLU A 325 4.91 13.82 -31.68
N LYS A 326 5.69 13.94 -30.59
CA LYS A 326 6.67 12.92 -30.16
C LYS A 326 6.14 11.89 -29.16
N VAL A 327 4.98 12.13 -28.56
CA VAL A 327 4.36 11.19 -27.60
C VAL A 327 3.59 10.15 -28.41
N LEU A 328 3.81 8.87 -28.09
CA LEU A 328 3.07 7.80 -28.75
C LEU A 328 1.64 7.74 -28.21
N PRO A 329 0.61 7.56 -29.06
CA PRO A 329 -0.76 7.32 -28.62
C PRO A 329 -0.88 6.25 -27.53
N SER A 330 -0.10 5.17 -27.61
CA SER A 330 -0.12 4.11 -26.61
C SER A 330 0.45 4.54 -25.25
N GLU A 331 1.39 5.48 -25.18
CA GLU A 331 1.88 6.01 -23.89
C GLU A 331 0.76 6.74 -23.15
N MET A 332 -0.01 7.54 -23.87
CA MET A 332 -1.19 8.24 -23.33
C MET A 332 -2.25 7.26 -22.84
N LEU A 333 -2.55 6.22 -23.63
CA LEU A 333 -3.56 5.23 -23.26
C LEU A 333 -3.17 4.46 -22.00
N ARG A 334 -1.89 4.13 -21.83
CA ARG A 334 -1.41 3.49 -20.60
C ARG A 334 -1.64 4.37 -19.37
N ASP A 335 -1.47 5.69 -19.47
CA ASP A 335 -1.78 6.61 -18.35
C ASP A 335 -3.27 6.69 -18.05
N VAL A 336 -4.10 6.81 -19.10
CA VAL A 336 -5.56 6.84 -18.93
C VAL A 336 -6.02 5.55 -18.25
N PHE A 337 -5.62 4.38 -18.76
CA PHE A 337 -6.05 3.11 -18.20
C PHE A 337 -5.43 2.81 -16.83
N ALA A 338 -4.23 3.32 -16.52
CA ALA A 338 -3.66 3.23 -15.17
C ALA A 338 -4.60 3.87 -14.13
N LYS A 339 -5.26 4.98 -14.49
CA LYS A 339 -6.24 5.63 -13.62
C LYS A 339 -7.55 4.83 -13.52
N GLU A 340 -8.03 4.31 -14.65
CA GLU A 340 -9.30 3.55 -14.69
C GLU A 340 -9.23 2.19 -13.95
N VAL A 341 -8.03 1.66 -13.73
CA VAL A 341 -7.78 0.43 -12.94
C VAL A 341 -7.15 0.71 -11.58
N SER A 342 -7.10 1.97 -11.17
CA SER A 342 -6.57 2.37 -9.86
C SER A 342 -7.50 1.99 -8.71
N ILE A 343 -7.06 2.24 -7.47
CA ILE A 343 -7.78 1.89 -6.23
C ILE A 343 -9.16 2.57 -6.18
N GLY A 344 -10.15 1.84 -5.68
CA GLY A 344 -11.46 2.38 -5.33
C GLY A 344 -12.54 1.97 -6.33
N ASP A 345 -13.15 2.95 -6.99
CA ASP A 345 -14.33 2.76 -7.82
C ASP A 345 -14.07 1.78 -8.99
N PRO A 346 -14.75 0.63 -9.02
CA PRO A 346 -14.56 -0.37 -10.06
C PRO A 346 -15.17 0.00 -11.42
N SER A 347 -15.80 1.17 -11.55
CA SER A 347 -16.52 1.59 -12.76
C SER A 347 -15.60 1.87 -13.95
N GLY A 348 -14.42 2.43 -13.72
CA GLY A 348 -13.49 2.80 -14.80
C GLY A 348 -13.10 1.62 -15.70
N ARG A 349 -12.77 0.47 -15.09
CA ARG A 349 -12.34 -0.70 -15.85
C ARG A 349 -13.40 -1.27 -16.80
N THR A 350 -14.71 -1.12 -16.51
CA THR A 350 -15.77 -1.68 -17.38
C THR A 350 -15.83 -0.98 -18.74
N LEU A 351 -15.38 0.27 -18.81
CA LEU A 351 -15.36 1.08 -20.03
C LEU A 351 -14.21 0.73 -20.98
N ILE A 352 -13.13 0.11 -20.49
CA ILE A 352 -11.89 -0.09 -21.24
C ILE A 352 -12.11 -0.88 -22.54
N PRO A 353 -12.86 -2.00 -22.57
CA PRO A 353 -13.09 -2.72 -23.81
C PRO A 353 -13.88 -1.90 -24.83
N ALA A 354 -14.87 -1.10 -24.39
CA ALA A 354 -15.61 -0.21 -25.28
C ALA A 354 -14.72 0.94 -25.79
N PHE A 355 -13.87 1.50 -24.94
CA PHE A 355 -12.88 2.52 -25.30
C PHE A 355 -11.96 2.01 -26.41
N LEU A 356 -11.33 0.86 -26.21
CA LEU A 356 -10.42 0.25 -27.20
C LEU A 356 -11.13 -0.10 -28.50
N GLN A 357 -12.39 -0.52 -28.44
CA GLN A 357 -13.20 -0.78 -29.62
C GLN A 357 -13.47 0.50 -30.43
N MET A 358 -13.79 1.61 -29.76
CA MET A 358 -13.96 2.93 -30.41
C MET A 358 -12.66 3.39 -31.07
N LEU A 359 -11.51 3.19 -30.42
CA LEU A 359 -10.21 3.52 -31.02
C LEU A 359 -9.88 2.67 -32.26
N ARG A 360 -10.35 1.42 -32.30
CA ARG A 360 -10.16 0.54 -33.48
C ARG A 360 -10.97 0.99 -34.68
N ARG A 361 -12.24 1.38 -34.46
CA ARG A 361 -13.12 1.87 -35.53
C ARG A 361 -12.74 3.28 -35.97
N CYS A 362 -12.53 4.14 -34.98
CA CYS A 362 -12.13 5.53 -35.12
C CYS A 362 -12.98 6.34 -36.12
N ASP A 363 -14.31 6.22 -36.04
CA ASP A 363 -15.19 7.13 -36.77
C ASP A 363 -15.32 8.50 -36.05
N ALA A 364 -15.98 9.47 -36.69
CA ALA A 364 -16.11 10.82 -36.14
C ALA A 364 -16.86 10.87 -34.78
N THR A 365 -17.80 9.94 -34.57
CA THR A 365 -18.52 9.83 -33.29
C THR A 365 -17.60 9.26 -32.23
N ASP A 366 -16.84 8.22 -32.56
CA ASP A 366 -15.87 7.59 -31.66
C ASP A 366 -14.81 8.60 -31.18
N VAL A 367 -14.26 9.42 -32.07
CA VAL A 367 -13.30 10.48 -31.72
C VAL A 367 -13.88 11.43 -30.67
N THR A 368 -15.14 11.82 -30.81
CA THR A 368 -15.83 12.74 -29.89
C THR A 368 -16.03 12.12 -28.50
N VAL A 369 -16.42 10.85 -28.46
CA VAL A 369 -16.62 10.13 -27.19
C VAL A 369 -15.29 9.89 -26.49
N VAL A 370 -14.28 9.43 -27.23
CA VAL A 370 -12.92 9.22 -26.70
C VAL A 370 -12.37 10.52 -26.12
N ALA A 371 -12.52 11.65 -26.81
CA ALA A 371 -12.07 12.94 -26.30
C ALA A 371 -12.76 13.31 -24.97
N THR A 372 -14.06 13.02 -24.86
CA THR A 372 -14.83 13.28 -23.63
C THR A 372 -14.37 12.36 -22.49
N LEU A 373 -14.17 11.07 -22.76
CA LEU A 373 -13.67 10.12 -21.76
C LEU A 373 -12.27 10.51 -21.27
N MET A 374 -11.37 10.91 -22.18
CA MET A 374 -10.05 11.43 -21.83
C MET A 374 -10.16 12.69 -20.95
N ALA A 375 -11.10 13.59 -21.26
CA ALA A 375 -11.31 14.78 -20.45
C ALA A 375 -11.79 14.44 -19.03
N LEU A 376 -12.73 13.51 -18.89
CA LEU A 376 -13.23 13.05 -17.60
C LEU A 376 -12.17 12.29 -16.79
N SER A 377 -11.29 11.54 -17.46
CA SER A 377 -10.15 10.90 -16.81
C SER A 377 -9.06 11.90 -16.41
N GLY A 378 -9.19 13.20 -16.74
CA GLY A 378 -8.20 14.23 -16.39
C GLY A 378 -6.92 14.15 -17.24
N ALA A 379 -6.95 13.45 -18.37
CA ALA A 379 -5.84 13.41 -19.32
C ALA A 379 -5.44 14.80 -19.89
N PRO A 380 -6.36 15.78 -20.12
CA PRO A 380 -5.99 17.09 -20.63
C PRO A 380 -5.02 17.83 -19.70
N SER A 381 -5.10 17.63 -18.38
CA SER A 381 -4.31 18.39 -17.43
C SER A 381 -2.84 17.97 -17.34
N TYR A 382 -2.48 16.79 -17.84
CA TYR A 382 -1.08 16.34 -17.84
C TYR A 382 -0.25 16.96 -18.98
N PHE A 383 -0.91 17.45 -20.04
CA PHE A 383 -0.24 17.79 -21.30
C PHE A 383 -0.62 19.17 -21.86
N ASP A 384 -1.47 19.92 -21.18
CA ASP A 384 -1.71 21.33 -21.50
C ASP A 384 -0.50 22.18 -21.07
N LYS A 385 0.24 22.71 -22.05
CA LYS A 385 1.40 23.62 -21.85
C LYS A 385 1.02 24.92 -21.13
N SER A 386 -0.26 25.26 -21.09
CA SER A 386 -0.77 26.48 -20.47
C SER A 386 -1.19 26.31 -19.01
N ILE A 387 -1.16 25.08 -18.47
CA ILE A 387 -1.50 24.87 -17.06
C ILE A 387 -0.42 25.49 -16.19
N ASP A 388 -0.83 26.61 -15.58
CA ASP A 388 -0.09 27.26 -14.54
C ASP A 388 -0.08 26.38 -13.27
N ARG A 389 0.95 25.55 -13.16
CA ARG A 389 1.27 24.78 -11.95
C ARG A 389 1.61 25.68 -10.75
N SER A 390 1.52 27.01 -10.84
CA SER A 390 1.54 27.90 -9.66
C SER A 390 0.44 27.56 -8.64
N THR A 391 -0.72 27.07 -9.11
CA THR A 391 -1.85 26.70 -8.24
C THR A 391 -1.62 25.41 -7.45
N GLU A 392 -0.78 24.50 -7.93
CA GLU A 392 -0.29 23.36 -7.13
C GLU A 392 0.75 23.79 -6.11
N ARG A 393 1.60 24.77 -6.45
CA ARG A 393 2.62 25.34 -5.54
C ARG A 393 2.05 26.10 -4.35
N THR A 394 0.79 26.54 -4.41
CA THR A 394 0.13 27.29 -3.31
C THR A 394 -0.63 26.41 -2.32
N LYS A 395 -0.72 25.09 -2.56
CA LYS A 395 -1.33 24.17 -1.60
C LYS A 395 -0.42 23.95 -0.40
N ILE A 396 -0.98 24.03 0.80
CA ILE A 396 -0.28 23.67 2.04
C ILE A 396 -0.16 22.14 2.06
N ALA A 397 0.98 21.63 2.54
CA ALA A 397 1.18 20.19 2.68
C ALA A 397 0.06 19.55 3.53
N ASP A 398 -0.70 18.65 2.91
CA ASP A 398 -1.68 17.84 3.61
C ASP A 398 -0.94 16.70 4.32
N ASN A 399 -0.39 17.03 5.48
CA ASN A 399 0.39 16.13 6.32
C ASN A 399 -0.44 14.97 6.89
N LEU A 400 -1.77 15.03 6.76
CA LEU A 400 -2.67 14.01 7.25
C LEU A 400 -3.11 13.08 6.11
N ASN A 401 -3.65 13.61 5.01
CA ASN A 401 -4.14 12.79 3.91
C ASN A 401 -3.08 12.46 2.86
N GLY A 402 -1.94 13.16 2.86
CA GLY A 402 -0.81 12.91 1.97
C GLY A 402 0.15 11.84 2.49
N PRO A 403 0.91 11.18 1.60
CA PRO A 403 1.92 10.22 2.01
C PRO A 403 3.16 10.90 2.62
N SER A 404 3.74 10.25 3.63
CA SER A 404 5.12 10.49 4.06
C SER A 404 6.10 9.90 3.04
N GLY A 405 6.54 10.73 2.08
CA GLY A 405 7.41 10.29 0.98
C GLY A 405 8.72 9.65 1.45
N PHE A 406 9.39 10.25 2.44
CA PHE A 406 10.63 9.68 2.99
C PHE A 406 10.41 8.33 3.66
N LEU A 407 9.32 8.15 4.41
CA LEU A 407 9.01 6.85 5.01
C LEU A 407 8.68 5.82 3.92
N MET A 408 7.83 6.21 2.96
CA MET A 408 7.40 5.35 1.87
C MET A 408 8.60 4.76 1.14
N PHE A 409 9.54 5.61 0.71
CA PHE A 409 10.71 5.15 -0.05
C PHE A 409 11.81 4.55 0.84
N ALA A 410 11.96 4.95 2.10
CA ALA A 410 12.83 4.22 3.04
C ALA A 410 12.40 2.75 3.15
N ILE A 411 11.09 2.49 3.25
CA ILE A 411 10.55 1.13 3.31
C ILE A 411 10.68 0.42 1.97
N LYS A 412 10.21 1.01 0.87
CA LYS A 412 10.26 0.38 -0.46
C LYS A 412 11.69 0.02 -0.86
N ASN A 413 12.64 0.96 -0.70
CA ASN A 413 14.03 0.76 -1.10
C ASN A 413 14.77 -0.26 -0.23
N SER A 414 14.41 -0.35 1.06
CA SER A 414 15.07 -1.28 1.98
C SER A 414 14.47 -2.68 1.91
N GLU A 415 13.15 -2.79 1.87
CA GLU A 415 12.44 -4.07 2.08
C GLU A 415 11.83 -4.66 0.81
N LEU A 416 11.48 -3.84 -0.18
CA LEU A 416 10.63 -4.23 -1.30
C LEU A 416 11.23 -3.85 -2.66
N TRP A 417 12.56 -3.72 -2.73
CA TRP A 417 13.29 -3.48 -3.96
C TRP A 417 14.10 -4.71 -4.36
N SER A 418 14.20 -4.96 -5.66
CA SER A 418 14.99 -6.08 -6.18
C SER A 418 16.48 -5.82 -5.97
N ASP A 419 17.20 -6.80 -5.41
CA ASP A 419 18.66 -6.78 -5.31
C ASP A 419 19.25 -7.99 -6.08
N PRO A 420 20.07 -7.77 -7.13
CA PRO A 420 20.45 -6.47 -7.69
C PRO A 420 19.29 -5.74 -8.38
N SER A 421 19.37 -4.41 -8.42
CA SER A 421 18.37 -3.56 -9.10
C SER A 421 18.29 -3.90 -10.60
N PRO A 422 17.09 -4.11 -11.17
CA PRO A 422 16.91 -4.12 -12.62
C PRO A 422 17.19 -2.74 -13.21
N THR A 423 17.54 -2.69 -14.50
CA THR A 423 17.75 -1.40 -15.18
C THR A 423 16.41 -0.68 -15.39
N PHE A 424 16.44 0.65 -15.45
CA PHE A 424 15.26 1.45 -15.77
C PHE A 424 14.75 1.13 -17.19
N GLU A 425 15.67 0.89 -18.12
CA GLU A 425 15.37 0.55 -19.51
C GLU A 425 14.68 -0.81 -19.65
N ASP A 426 15.08 -1.82 -18.88
CA ASP A 426 14.43 -3.14 -18.91
C ASP A 426 12.99 -3.05 -18.42
N GLU A 427 12.75 -2.37 -17.30
CA GLU A 427 11.38 -2.16 -16.79
C GLU A 427 10.55 -1.32 -17.76
N LYS A 428 11.16 -0.31 -18.40
CA LYS A 428 10.50 0.52 -19.42
C LYS A 428 10.05 -0.34 -20.59
N ALA A 429 10.92 -1.23 -21.07
CA ALA A 429 10.59 -2.17 -22.14
C ALA A 429 9.45 -3.11 -21.76
N LEU A 430 9.42 -3.60 -20.51
CA LEU A 430 8.31 -4.43 -20.00
C LEU A 430 6.99 -3.65 -19.98
N VAL A 431 7.00 -2.41 -19.48
CA VAL A 431 5.82 -1.52 -19.48
C VAL A 431 5.33 -1.22 -20.89
N GLU A 432 6.24 -0.98 -21.83
CA GLU A 432 5.92 -0.70 -23.24
C GLU A 432 5.34 -1.91 -23.98
N HIS A 433 5.61 -3.13 -23.52
CA HIS A 433 5.00 -4.33 -24.07
C HIS A 433 3.55 -4.58 -23.61
N GLY A 434 3.11 -3.96 -22.51
CA GLY A 434 1.79 -4.17 -21.92
C GLY A 434 0.73 -3.12 -22.30
N ILE A 435 -0.52 -3.38 -21.92
CA ILE A 435 -1.68 -2.47 -22.08
C ILE A 435 -1.81 -1.47 -20.93
N PHE A 436 -1.43 -1.91 -19.74
CA PHE A 436 -1.56 -1.19 -18.47
C PHE A 436 -0.18 -0.85 -17.92
N ARG A 437 -0.05 0.25 -17.18
CA ARG A 437 1.19 0.60 -16.48
C ARG A 437 0.96 1.10 -15.07
N GLY A 438 1.90 0.79 -14.18
CA GLY A 438 2.12 1.53 -12.94
C GLY A 438 3.13 2.68 -13.14
N ASN A 439 3.33 3.48 -12.10
CA ASN A 439 4.26 4.61 -12.14
C ASN A 439 5.71 4.15 -11.93
N MET A 440 6.38 3.70 -12.98
CA MET A 440 7.80 3.30 -12.91
C MET A 440 8.78 4.48 -12.73
N LYS A 441 8.46 5.66 -13.31
CA LYS A 441 9.35 6.83 -13.33
C LYS A 441 9.64 7.28 -11.90
N GLU A 442 8.60 7.40 -11.07
CA GLU A 442 8.72 7.86 -9.70
C GLU A 442 9.46 6.86 -8.82
N GLU A 443 9.11 5.57 -8.90
CA GLU A 443 9.73 4.50 -8.10
C GLU A 443 11.25 4.46 -8.30
N TYR A 444 11.71 4.46 -9.55
CA TYR A 444 13.15 4.44 -9.86
C TYR A 444 13.87 5.74 -9.52
N THR A 445 13.22 6.89 -9.76
CA THR A 445 13.77 8.20 -9.43
C THR A 445 14.05 8.30 -7.93
N TRP A 446 13.07 7.94 -7.10
CA TRP A 446 13.21 7.99 -5.65
C TRP A 446 14.07 6.87 -5.07
N HIS A 447 14.15 5.71 -5.74
CA HIS A 447 15.15 4.70 -5.40
C HIS A 447 16.56 5.27 -5.53
N CYS A 448 16.90 5.83 -6.71
CA CYS A 448 18.21 6.44 -6.93
C CYS A 448 18.49 7.59 -5.94
N LEU A 449 17.51 8.48 -5.70
CA LEU A 449 17.66 9.63 -4.81
C LEU A 449 18.03 9.24 -3.37
N LEU A 450 17.48 8.13 -2.87
CA LEU A 450 17.51 7.78 -1.45
C LEU A 450 18.42 6.59 -1.11
N THR A 451 19.09 5.95 -2.07
CA THR A 451 20.07 4.88 -1.78
C THR A 451 21.50 5.40 -1.67
N GLY A 452 21.76 6.65 -2.06
CA GLY A 452 23.10 7.23 -2.11
C GLY A 452 24.02 6.61 -3.16
N ASN A 453 23.54 5.65 -3.97
CA ASN A 453 24.36 4.92 -4.94
C ASN A 453 24.07 5.36 -6.37
N ARG A 454 24.90 6.28 -6.91
CA ARG A 454 24.78 6.78 -8.29
C ARG A 454 24.97 5.68 -9.34
N ASP A 455 25.78 4.68 -9.03
CA ASP A 455 26.12 3.60 -9.96
C ASP A 455 25.02 2.54 -10.04
N ASP A 456 23.96 2.66 -9.24
CA ASP A 456 22.80 1.79 -9.32
C ASP A 456 22.09 1.94 -10.69
N PRO A 457 21.69 0.84 -11.33
CA PRO A 457 20.98 0.87 -12.61
C PRO A 457 19.71 1.73 -12.63
N SER A 458 19.08 1.94 -11.47
CA SER A 458 17.89 2.79 -11.39
C SER A 458 18.17 4.27 -11.68
N CYS A 459 19.41 4.73 -11.52
CA CYS A 459 19.77 6.13 -11.65
C CYS A 459 19.66 6.68 -13.07
N ALA A 460 19.51 5.82 -14.09
CA ALA A 460 19.12 6.24 -15.44
C ALA A 460 17.77 6.98 -15.44
N ALA A 461 16.89 6.69 -14.47
CA ALA A 461 15.62 7.38 -14.30
C ALA A 461 15.77 8.88 -13.98
N LEU A 462 16.88 9.33 -13.38
CA LEU A 462 17.10 10.77 -13.16
C LEU A 462 17.25 11.52 -14.49
N THR A 463 18.03 10.96 -15.41
CA THR A 463 18.21 11.52 -16.76
C THR A 463 16.90 11.51 -17.52
N TYR A 464 16.15 10.41 -17.45
CA TYR A 464 14.82 10.31 -18.05
C TYR A 464 13.86 11.36 -17.48
N SER A 465 13.76 11.44 -16.15
CA SER A 465 12.91 12.41 -15.44
C SER A 465 13.23 13.85 -15.86
N GLY A 466 14.51 14.22 -15.85
CA GLY A 466 14.96 15.55 -16.24
C GLY A 466 14.67 15.90 -17.69
N ALA A 467 14.80 14.94 -18.61
CA ALA A 467 14.46 15.13 -20.02
C ALA A 467 12.96 15.32 -20.27
N THR A 468 12.10 14.80 -19.39
CA THR A 468 10.63 14.95 -19.48
C THR A 468 10.09 16.24 -18.85
N GLU A 469 10.92 17.01 -18.13
CA GLU A 469 10.51 18.31 -17.58
C GLU A 469 10.33 19.37 -18.68
N VAL A 470 9.51 20.38 -18.40
CA VAL A 470 9.24 21.48 -19.34
C VAL A 470 9.48 22.83 -18.64
N PRO A 471 10.60 23.53 -18.92
CA PRO A 471 11.72 23.12 -19.77
C PRO A 471 12.53 21.95 -19.17
N PRO A 472 13.29 21.19 -19.98
CA PRO A 472 14.13 20.11 -19.48
C PRO A 472 15.12 20.57 -18.41
N VAL A 473 15.33 19.74 -17.40
CA VAL A 473 16.25 19.99 -16.28
C VAL A 473 17.29 18.88 -16.21
N ASP A 474 18.55 19.21 -15.93
CA ASP A 474 19.58 18.19 -15.72
C ASP A 474 19.57 17.70 -14.27
N TYR A 475 19.08 16.48 -14.05
CA TYR A 475 19.12 15.82 -12.73
C TYR A 475 20.29 14.86 -12.56
N SER A 476 21.17 14.69 -13.56
CA SER A 476 22.28 13.73 -13.49
C SER A 476 23.30 14.05 -12.38
N SER A 477 23.37 15.32 -11.98
CA SER A 477 24.28 15.84 -10.95
C SER A 477 23.61 16.15 -9.60
N VAL A 478 22.32 15.86 -9.44
CA VAL A 478 21.60 16.12 -8.18
C VAL A 478 22.22 15.34 -7.04
N GLU A 479 22.42 15.97 -5.88
CA GLU A 479 22.97 15.27 -4.71
C GLU A 479 22.06 14.09 -4.30
N LEU A 480 22.65 12.92 -4.05
CA LEU A 480 21.95 11.76 -3.49
C LEU A 480 22.14 11.73 -1.98
N ILE A 481 21.21 11.09 -1.27
CA ILE A 481 21.32 10.83 0.15
C ILE A 481 21.03 9.35 0.41
N ASP A 482 21.77 8.71 1.31
CA ASP A 482 21.36 7.41 1.82
C ASP A 482 20.33 7.62 2.93
N PHE A 483 19.08 7.28 2.61
CA PHE A 483 17.94 7.27 3.51
C PHE A 483 17.31 5.87 3.56
N THR A 484 18.15 4.83 3.46
CA THR A 484 17.73 3.44 3.63
C THR A 484 18.04 2.95 5.04
N TYR A 485 17.55 1.76 5.38
CA TYR A 485 17.98 1.01 6.55
C TYR A 485 18.30 -0.42 6.14
N LYS A 486 19.16 -1.08 6.92
CA LYS A 486 19.47 -2.48 6.68
C LYS A 486 18.27 -3.35 7.10
N PRO A 487 17.72 -4.19 6.21
CA PRO A 487 16.66 -5.13 6.58
C PRO A 487 17.16 -6.15 7.60
N ASP A 488 16.26 -6.63 8.46
CA ASP A 488 16.59 -7.61 9.49
C ASP A 488 16.36 -9.05 9.01
N GLN A 489 16.41 -10.01 9.94
CA GLN A 489 16.30 -11.44 9.65
C GLN A 489 14.97 -11.88 9.02
N TYR A 490 13.92 -11.05 9.06
CA TYR A 490 12.61 -11.36 8.48
C TYR A 490 12.52 -10.96 7.01
N HIS A 491 13.47 -10.19 6.50
CA HIS A 491 13.51 -9.77 5.11
C HIS A 491 13.54 -10.98 4.16
N ARG A 492 12.59 -10.98 3.22
CA ARG A 492 12.39 -12.07 2.25
C ARG A 492 12.25 -13.44 2.88
N GLN A 493 11.60 -13.51 4.04
CA GLN A 493 11.16 -14.75 4.68
C GLN A 493 9.65 -14.75 4.78
N TYR A 494 9.00 -15.85 4.38
CA TYR A 494 7.57 -15.99 4.59
C TYR A 494 7.30 -16.11 6.09
N ALA A 495 6.37 -15.31 6.58
CA ALA A 495 5.81 -15.42 7.91
C ALA A 495 5.20 -16.81 8.09
N LYS A 496 5.27 -17.31 9.32
CA LYS A 496 4.53 -18.50 9.73
C LYS A 496 3.25 -18.06 10.41
N VAL A 497 2.21 -18.88 10.36
CA VAL A 497 1.05 -18.70 11.24
C VAL A 497 1.53 -18.92 12.68
N PRO A 498 1.46 -17.90 13.57
CA PRO A 498 1.92 -18.04 14.94
C PRO A 498 1.17 -19.14 15.69
N GLU A 499 1.82 -19.75 16.68
CA GLU A 499 1.19 -20.78 17.50
C GLU A 499 -0.07 -20.22 18.19
N GLY A 500 -1.18 -20.96 18.10
CA GLY A 500 -2.47 -20.55 18.66
C GLY A 500 -3.29 -19.61 17.77
N ALA A 501 -2.66 -18.91 16.82
CA ALA A 501 -3.32 -17.98 15.92
C ALA A 501 -3.81 -18.64 14.62
N SER A 502 -4.56 -17.88 13.83
CA SER A 502 -4.97 -18.21 12.45
C SER A 502 -4.75 -17.02 11.51
N VAL A 503 -4.83 -17.27 10.21
CA VAL A 503 -4.71 -16.22 9.19
C VAL A 503 -5.73 -16.40 8.07
N MET A 504 -6.25 -15.29 7.57
CA MET A 504 -7.06 -15.25 6.37
C MET A 504 -6.39 -14.36 5.33
N VAL A 505 -6.27 -14.85 4.11
CA VAL A 505 -5.69 -14.14 2.97
C VAL A 505 -6.80 -13.82 1.98
N ILE A 506 -6.97 -12.55 1.64
CA ILE A 506 -7.97 -12.06 0.70
C ILE A 506 -7.24 -11.38 -0.47
N ASN A 507 -7.55 -11.76 -1.71
CA ASN A 507 -7.00 -11.06 -2.87
C ASN A 507 -7.99 -11.04 -4.05
N GLY A 508 -8.07 -9.89 -4.72
CA GLY A 508 -8.78 -9.76 -5.98
C GLY A 508 -7.94 -10.26 -7.16
N LYS A 509 -8.56 -10.96 -8.13
CA LYS A 509 -7.91 -11.34 -9.39
C LYS A 509 -7.71 -10.16 -10.35
N LEU A 510 -8.44 -9.07 -10.12
CA LEU A 510 -8.29 -7.78 -10.79
C LEU A 510 -7.62 -6.75 -9.88
N ASP A 511 -6.85 -7.20 -8.89
CA ASP A 511 -5.97 -6.32 -8.13
C ASP A 511 -4.78 -5.94 -9.01
N PHE A 512 -4.82 -4.72 -9.54
CA PHE A 512 -3.72 -4.21 -10.33
C PHE A 512 -2.53 -3.81 -9.46
N GLN A 513 -2.68 -3.50 -8.17
CA GLN A 513 -1.59 -2.98 -7.35
C GLN A 513 -0.81 -4.04 -6.59
N THR A 514 -1.52 -4.96 -5.95
CA THR A 514 -0.96 -6.11 -5.24
C THR A 514 -1.53 -7.36 -5.89
N VAL A 515 -0.88 -7.70 -7.00
CA VAL A 515 -1.38 -8.72 -7.93
C VAL A 515 -1.72 -10.02 -7.23
N HIS A 516 -2.77 -10.67 -7.72
CA HIS A 516 -3.29 -11.93 -7.18
C HIS A 516 -2.23 -13.01 -6.93
N SER A 517 -1.22 -13.09 -7.81
CA SER A 517 -0.12 -14.04 -7.67
C SER A 517 0.70 -13.82 -6.40
N TRP A 518 0.78 -12.59 -5.87
CA TRP A 518 1.43 -12.31 -4.59
C TRP A 518 0.66 -12.88 -3.40
N GLY A 519 -0.65 -12.65 -3.33
CA GLY A 519 -1.48 -13.23 -2.26
C GLY A 519 -1.48 -14.75 -2.28
N LYS A 520 -1.54 -15.35 -3.47
CA LYS A 520 -1.43 -16.79 -3.63
C LYS A 520 -0.06 -17.33 -3.20
N ASP A 521 1.03 -16.68 -3.63
CA ASP A 521 2.40 -17.05 -3.25
C ASP A 521 2.60 -17.00 -1.73
N GLN A 522 2.15 -15.91 -1.09
CA GLN A 522 2.24 -15.74 0.36
C GLN A 522 1.43 -16.83 1.08
N TYR A 523 0.19 -17.08 0.66
CA TYR A 523 -0.66 -18.11 1.28
C TYR A 523 -0.06 -19.51 1.14
N GLU A 524 0.40 -19.90 -0.05
CA GLU A 524 0.89 -21.26 -0.32
C GLU A 524 2.16 -21.56 0.47
N ASN A 525 3.08 -20.59 0.57
CA ASN A 525 4.39 -20.78 1.20
C ASN A 525 4.43 -20.47 2.70
N MET A 526 3.39 -19.84 3.26
CA MET A 526 3.25 -19.64 4.69
C MET A 526 3.09 -20.97 5.44
N GLU A 527 3.99 -21.26 6.39
CA GLU A 527 3.89 -22.45 7.23
C GLU A 527 2.78 -22.30 8.27
N GLY A 528 1.93 -23.32 8.42
CA GLY A 528 0.82 -23.34 9.36
C GLY A 528 -0.46 -23.89 8.73
N SER A 529 -1.28 -24.58 9.52
CA SER A 529 -2.49 -25.25 9.01
C SER A 529 -3.77 -24.41 9.17
N LYS A 530 -3.80 -23.45 10.10
CA LYS A 530 -4.97 -22.58 10.35
C LYS A 530 -4.95 -21.37 9.43
N LYS A 531 -5.09 -21.61 8.12
CA LYS A 531 -5.11 -20.57 7.11
C LYS A 531 -6.28 -20.72 6.15
N LEU A 532 -6.85 -19.61 5.72
CA LEU A 532 -7.91 -19.51 4.72
C LEU A 532 -7.46 -18.59 3.57
N LEU A 533 -7.78 -18.95 2.33
CA LEU A 533 -7.56 -18.13 1.15
C LEU A 533 -8.92 -17.84 0.48
N ASP A 534 -9.24 -16.56 0.36
CA ASP A 534 -10.44 -16.06 -0.30
C ASP A 534 -10.06 -15.24 -1.53
N GLU A 535 -10.46 -15.75 -2.70
CA GLU A 535 -10.14 -15.14 -3.99
C GLU A 535 -11.41 -14.54 -4.62
N PHE A 536 -11.35 -13.26 -4.99
CA PHE A 536 -12.45 -12.59 -5.67
C PHE A 536 -12.16 -12.49 -7.16
N ASP A 537 -12.96 -13.17 -7.98
CA ASP A 537 -12.75 -13.21 -9.44
C ASP A 537 -12.80 -11.84 -10.11
N PHE A 538 -13.56 -10.89 -9.56
CA PHE A 538 -13.68 -9.53 -10.09
C PHE A 538 -13.10 -8.47 -9.15
N GLY A 539 -12.56 -8.91 -8.02
CA GLY A 539 -12.11 -8.04 -6.94
C GLY A 539 -10.99 -7.09 -7.36
N PRO A 540 -11.10 -5.78 -7.05
CA PRO A 540 -10.02 -4.83 -7.25
C PRO A 540 -9.01 -4.90 -6.09
N HIS A 541 -8.19 -3.86 -5.96
CA HIS A 541 -7.28 -3.71 -4.85
C HIS A 541 -7.98 -3.61 -3.49
N CYS A 542 -7.53 -4.41 -2.52
CA CYS A 542 -8.13 -4.53 -1.19
C CYS A 542 -9.63 -4.83 -1.25
N VAL A 543 -10.00 -5.92 -1.94
CA VAL A 543 -11.40 -6.34 -2.16
C VAL A 543 -12.13 -6.68 -0.85
N GLY A 544 -11.42 -6.93 0.25
CA GLY A 544 -12.04 -7.07 1.57
C GLY A 544 -12.84 -5.84 2.01
N ILE A 545 -12.47 -4.65 1.52
CA ILE A 545 -13.07 -3.36 1.93
C ILE A 545 -13.60 -2.54 0.74
N THR A 546 -13.58 -3.10 -0.46
CA THR A 546 -14.04 -2.44 -1.69
C THR A 546 -15.06 -3.30 -2.44
N ALA A 547 -15.88 -2.65 -3.26
CA ALA A 547 -16.84 -3.34 -4.11
C ALA A 547 -16.13 -4.11 -5.24
N SER A 548 -16.53 -5.36 -5.49
CA SER A 548 -15.91 -6.19 -6.53
C SER A 548 -16.25 -5.71 -7.94
N THR A 549 -17.40 -5.07 -8.12
CA THR A 549 -17.87 -4.50 -9.39
C THR A 549 -18.77 -3.30 -9.07
N PRO A 550 -19.10 -2.42 -10.04
CA PRO A 550 -19.96 -1.26 -9.78
C PRO A 550 -21.31 -1.61 -9.15
N ASP A 551 -21.88 -2.76 -9.55
CA ASP A 551 -23.17 -3.24 -9.06
C ASP A 551 -23.07 -4.13 -7.80
N ASP A 552 -21.87 -4.28 -7.23
CA ASP A 552 -21.64 -5.12 -6.05
C ASP A 552 -22.15 -4.44 -4.78
N THR A 553 -23.37 -4.79 -4.40
CA THR A 553 -24.03 -4.36 -3.15
C THR A 553 -23.95 -5.44 -2.06
N THR A 554 -23.21 -6.52 -2.29
CA THR A 554 -23.20 -7.69 -1.38
C THR A 554 -22.40 -7.44 -0.11
N ASN A 555 -21.48 -6.46 -0.16
CA ASN A 555 -20.49 -6.18 0.89
C ASN A 555 -19.76 -7.47 1.32
N CYS A 556 -19.43 -8.35 0.37
CA CYS A 556 -19.00 -9.70 0.70
C CYS A 556 -17.66 -9.73 1.45
N GLY A 557 -16.66 -8.97 1.00
CA GLY A 557 -15.34 -8.89 1.65
C GLY A 557 -15.46 -8.53 3.14
N ILE A 558 -16.14 -7.42 3.45
CA ILE A 558 -16.25 -6.93 4.83
C ILE A 558 -17.04 -7.90 5.73
N ARG A 559 -18.02 -8.60 5.15
CA ARG A 559 -18.81 -9.63 5.85
C ARG A 559 -17.99 -10.88 6.16
N ILE A 560 -17.11 -11.29 5.25
CA ILE A 560 -16.18 -12.40 5.49
C ILE A 560 -15.23 -12.05 6.63
N ILE A 561 -14.64 -10.84 6.60
CA ILE A 561 -13.74 -10.35 7.67
C ILE A 561 -14.47 -10.34 9.03
N ALA A 562 -15.67 -9.76 9.08
CA ALA A 562 -16.47 -9.74 10.30
C ALA A 562 -16.85 -11.16 10.77
N SER A 563 -17.18 -12.08 9.86
CA SER A 563 -17.47 -13.48 10.20
C SER A 563 -16.26 -14.18 10.78
N TYR A 564 -15.06 -13.96 10.24
CA TYR A 564 -13.81 -14.52 10.74
C TYR A 564 -13.51 -14.06 12.17
N VAL A 565 -13.64 -12.75 12.42
CA VAL A 565 -13.46 -12.16 13.76
C VAL A 565 -14.53 -12.69 14.73
N ALA A 566 -15.80 -12.70 14.33
CA ALA A 566 -16.90 -13.21 15.14
C ALA A 566 -16.72 -14.69 15.51
N ALA A 567 -16.15 -15.49 14.61
CA ALA A 567 -15.84 -16.90 14.81
C ALA A 567 -14.60 -17.17 15.67
N GLY A 568 -13.94 -16.14 16.21
CA GLY A 568 -12.73 -16.30 17.02
C GLY A 568 -11.51 -16.69 16.18
N GLY A 569 -11.48 -16.29 14.90
CA GLY A 569 -10.44 -16.68 13.95
C GLY A 569 -10.55 -18.12 13.44
N ASP A 570 -11.67 -18.81 13.69
CA ASP A 570 -11.88 -20.16 13.18
C ASP A 570 -12.11 -20.16 11.66
N THR A 571 -11.08 -20.56 10.92
CA THR A 571 -11.08 -20.60 9.45
C THR A 571 -12.12 -21.56 8.88
N GLU A 572 -12.53 -22.59 9.63
CA GLU A 572 -13.56 -23.55 9.17
C GLU A 572 -14.99 -23.02 9.39
N LYS A 573 -15.16 -22.05 10.28
CA LYS A 573 -16.47 -21.42 10.59
C LYS A 573 -16.66 -20.06 9.92
N THR A 574 -15.67 -19.58 9.18
CA THR A 574 -15.75 -18.30 8.48
C THR A 574 -16.74 -18.41 7.31
N ASP A 575 -17.76 -17.55 7.28
CA ASP A 575 -18.81 -17.58 6.25
C ASP A 575 -18.37 -16.88 4.96
N ILE A 576 -17.95 -17.68 3.98
CA ILE A 576 -17.57 -17.23 2.63
C ILE A 576 -18.70 -17.38 1.60
N SER A 577 -19.91 -17.74 2.02
CA SER A 577 -21.01 -18.09 1.11
C SER A 577 -21.46 -16.93 0.20
N CYS A 578 -21.17 -15.68 0.61
CA CYS A 578 -21.48 -14.50 -0.17
C CYS A 578 -20.70 -14.39 -1.49
N LEU A 579 -19.55 -15.07 -1.62
CA LEU A 579 -18.72 -15.02 -2.85
C LEU A 579 -19.52 -15.44 -4.09
N SER A 580 -20.40 -16.43 -3.93
CA SER A 580 -21.29 -16.91 -5.00
C SER A 580 -22.31 -15.88 -5.50
N LYS A 581 -22.51 -14.78 -4.76
CA LYS A 581 -23.46 -13.71 -5.06
C LYS A 581 -22.79 -12.44 -5.58
N VAL A 582 -21.45 -12.39 -5.58
CA VAL A 582 -20.70 -11.26 -6.12
C VAL A 582 -21.05 -11.13 -7.62
N PRO A 583 -21.54 -9.97 -8.08
CA PRO A 583 -21.92 -9.81 -9.47
C PRO A 583 -20.71 -9.92 -10.40
N LYS A 584 -20.96 -10.42 -11.60
CA LYS A 584 -19.95 -10.43 -12.67
C LYS A 584 -19.72 -9.03 -13.20
N ILE A 585 -18.55 -8.81 -13.79
CA ILE A 585 -18.29 -7.58 -14.52
C ILE A 585 -19.28 -7.42 -15.68
N ASN A 586 -19.85 -6.23 -15.82
CA ASN A 586 -20.79 -5.90 -16.88
C ASN A 586 -20.07 -5.11 -17.99
N PHE A 587 -19.97 -5.70 -19.19
CA PHE A 587 -19.42 -5.05 -20.37
C PHE A 587 -20.48 -4.36 -21.25
N ASP A 588 -21.76 -4.46 -20.88
CA ASP A 588 -22.83 -3.71 -21.54
C ASP A 588 -22.90 -2.26 -21.03
N VAL A 589 -21.98 -1.45 -21.55
CA VAL A 589 -21.85 -0.02 -21.23
C VAL A 589 -22.51 0.89 -22.27
N ASP A 590 -23.39 0.37 -23.14
CA ASP A 590 -23.93 1.13 -24.27
C ASP A 590 -24.77 2.32 -23.83
N GLU A 591 -25.56 2.16 -22.77
CA GLU A 591 -26.33 3.27 -22.18
C GLU A 591 -25.40 4.38 -21.66
N LEU A 592 -24.35 4.02 -20.93
CA LEU A 592 -23.35 4.96 -20.41
C LEU A 592 -22.65 5.69 -21.55
N VAL A 593 -22.19 4.96 -22.57
CA VAL A 593 -21.56 5.53 -23.76
C VAL A 593 -22.53 6.46 -24.51
N ASN A 594 -23.80 6.09 -24.63
CA ASN A 594 -24.82 6.92 -25.29
C ASN A 594 -25.15 8.18 -24.48
N ASN A 595 -25.17 8.10 -23.15
CA ASN A 595 -25.34 9.26 -22.28
C ASN A 595 -24.18 10.24 -22.45
N ILE A 596 -22.95 9.75 -22.54
CA ILE A 596 -21.76 10.57 -22.84
C ILE A 596 -21.90 11.23 -24.22
N LYS A 597 -22.28 10.48 -25.26
CA LYS A 597 -22.55 11.03 -26.61
C LYS A 597 -23.57 12.17 -26.59
N ASN A 598 -24.67 11.97 -25.87
CA ASN A 598 -25.77 12.94 -25.79
C ASN A 598 -25.36 14.19 -25.02
N ALA A 599 -24.63 14.05 -23.92
CA ALA A 599 -24.10 15.17 -23.13
C ALA A 599 -23.15 16.04 -23.96
N THR A 600 -22.29 15.42 -24.78
CA THR A 600 -21.37 16.17 -25.67
C THR A 600 -22.13 16.90 -26.78
N THR A 601 -23.18 16.30 -27.34
CA THR A 601 -24.03 16.93 -28.38
C THR A 601 -24.81 18.14 -27.84
N ALA A 602 -25.28 18.06 -26.59
CA ALA A 602 -25.97 19.15 -25.91
C ALA A 602 -25.04 20.35 -25.65
N ASN A 603 -23.78 20.13 -25.23
CA ASN A 603 -22.82 21.20 -25.01
C ASN A 603 -22.36 21.90 -26.30
N ILE A 604 -22.34 21.20 -27.44
CA ILE A 604 -22.04 21.82 -28.74
C ILE A 604 -23.20 22.72 -29.22
N THR A 605 -24.46 22.37 -28.89
CA THR A 605 -25.63 23.18 -29.28
C THR A 605 -25.80 24.44 -28.45
N THR A 606 -25.34 24.48 -27.19
CA THR A 606 -25.33 25.70 -26.35
C THR A 606 -24.21 26.68 -26.71
N VAL A 607 -23.05 26.20 -27.19
CA VAL A 607 -21.94 27.07 -27.63
C VAL A 607 -22.17 27.64 -29.04
N GLY A 608 -22.99 26.99 -29.86
CA GLY A 608 -23.41 27.49 -31.19
C GLY A 608 -24.49 28.58 -31.18
N GLN A 609 -24.95 29.02 -30.00
CA GLN A 609 -25.97 30.08 -29.85
C GLN A 609 -25.56 31.24 -28.92
N SER A 610 -24.28 31.35 -28.53
CA SER A 610 -23.74 32.49 -27.78
C SER A 610 -22.88 33.40 -28.64
#